data_AF-A0A7V6PDT8-F1
#
_entry.id   AF-A0A7V6PDT8-F1
#
_cell.length_a   1.000
_cell.length_b   1.000
_cell.length_c   1.000
_cell.angle_alpha   90.00
_cell.angle_beta   90.00
_cell.angle_gamma   90.00
#
_symmetry.space_group_name_H-M   'P 1'
#
loop_
_entity.id
_entity.type
_entity.pdbx_description
1 polymer ?
#
loop_
_entity_poly.entity_id
_entity_poly.type
_entity_poly.pdbx_seq_one_letter_code
_entity_poly.pdbx_strand_id
1 'polypeptide(L)'
;MKAGLTSSVALHAVAVALAVVSFSSPKAFDVQDSESFPVDIVPIESLTQIQQGEKTAPMKEKSAPVPTTKPQTVPNAENFGDQDIDTKTPPKPDPKAKPIEAAEEPKAQPEPVKKPEPKPEPKPEPKPEPKPTPVPATEVQT
;
A
#
# COMPACT_ATOMS: atom_id res chain seq x y z
N MET A 1 37.93 -19.57 23.17
CA MET A 1 37.82 -18.46 22.19
C MET A 1 39.02 -18.30 21.26
N LYS A 2 40.26 -18.63 21.67
CA LYS A 2 41.48 -18.36 20.85
C LYS A 2 41.68 -19.33 19.66
N ALA A 3 41.38 -20.61 19.84
CA ALA A 3 41.59 -21.64 18.81
C ALA A 3 40.76 -21.42 17.53
N GLY A 4 39.52 -20.94 17.66
CA GLY A 4 38.66 -20.63 16.51
C GLY A 4 39.12 -19.39 15.73
N LEU A 5 39.69 -18.39 16.42
CA LEU A 5 40.24 -17.22 15.75
C LEU A 5 41.51 -17.59 14.96
N THR A 6 42.41 -18.38 15.54
CA THR A 6 43.64 -18.81 14.87
C THR A 6 43.36 -19.71 13.66
N SER A 7 42.39 -20.63 13.76
CA SER A 7 42.03 -21.49 12.62
C SER A 7 41.36 -20.70 11.50
N SER A 8 40.49 -19.74 11.83
CA SER A 8 39.84 -18.89 10.84
C SER A 8 40.84 -18.03 10.08
N VAL A 9 41.78 -17.38 10.79
CA VAL A 9 42.83 -16.58 10.16
C VAL A 9 43.72 -17.45 9.27
N ALA A 10 44.10 -18.65 9.72
CA ALA A 10 44.89 -19.58 8.92
C ALA A 10 44.16 -19.99 7.62
N LEU A 11 42.86 -20.31 7.72
CA LEU A 11 42.05 -20.70 6.56
C LEU A 11 41.93 -19.55 5.54
N HIS A 12 41.67 -18.32 6.01
CA HIS A 12 41.62 -17.15 5.14
C HIS A 12 42.96 -16.85 4.49
N ALA A 13 44.07 -16.97 5.22
CA ALA A 13 45.40 -16.75 4.66
C ALA A 13 45.71 -17.74 3.52
N VAL A 14 45.32 -19.01 3.69
CA VAL A 14 45.43 -20.03 2.65
C VAL A 14 44.55 -19.68 1.45
N ALA A 15 43.29 -19.27 1.69
CA ALA A 15 42.38 -18.89 0.61
C ALA A 15 42.90 -17.68 -0.20
N VAL A 16 43.44 -16.66 0.47
CA VAL A 16 44.05 -15.49 -0.18
C VAL A 16 45.29 -15.88 -0.96
N ALA A 17 46.17 -16.72 -0.41
CA ALA A 17 47.35 -17.20 -1.12
C ALA A 17 46.97 -17.98 -2.40
N LEU A 18 45.96 -18.84 -2.32
CA LEU A 18 45.44 -19.56 -3.49
C LEU A 18 44.83 -18.63 -4.52
N ALA A 19 44.10 -17.59 -4.09
CA ALA A 19 43.54 -16.59 -4.99
C ALA A 19 44.64 -15.83 -5.74
N VAL A 20 45.69 -15.37 -5.05
CA VAL A 20 46.82 -14.67 -5.66
C VAL A 20 47.57 -15.54 -6.68
N VAL A 21 47.74 -16.82 -6.39
CA VAL A 21 48.40 -17.77 -7.33
C VAL A 21 47.50 -18.13 -8.51
N SER A 22 46.18 -18.23 -8.30
CA SER A 22 45.24 -18.68 -9.33
C SER A 22 44.79 -17.55 -10.26
N PHE A 23 44.76 -16.30 -9.78
CA PHE A 23 44.43 -15.16 -10.62
C PHE A 23 45.64 -14.72 -11.45
N SER A 24 45.59 -15.00 -12.75
CA SER A 24 46.48 -14.35 -13.72
C SER A 24 46.17 -12.86 -13.80
N SER A 25 47.17 -12.03 -14.08
CA SER A 25 46.95 -10.60 -14.33
C SER A 25 45.98 -10.44 -15.52
N PRO A 26 45.06 -9.45 -15.47
CA PRO A 26 44.22 -9.16 -16.61
C PRO A 26 45.11 -8.82 -17.81
N LYS A 27 44.65 -9.17 -19.02
CA LYS A 27 45.31 -8.74 -20.26
C LYS A 27 45.49 -7.23 -20.19
N ALA A 28 46.66 -6.74 -20.61
CA ALA A 28 46.90 -5.31 -20.74
C ALA A 28 45.73 -4.68 -21.52
N PHE A 29 45.24 -3.55 -21.02
CA PHE A 29 44.15 -2.83 -21.65
C PHE A 29 44.64 -2.35 -23.02
N ASP A 30 44.17 -3.04 -24.05
CA ASP A 30 44.50 -2.77 -25.45
C ASP A 30 43.46 -1.77 -25.96
N VAL A 31 43.77 -0.49 -25.78
CA VAL A 31 43.05 0.58 -26.46
C VAL A 31 43.47 0.46 -27.91
N GLN A 32 42.69 -0.29 -28.69
CA GLN A 32 42.68 -0.06 -30.13
C GLN A 32 42.45 1.43 -30.31
N ASP A 33 43.35 2.11 -31.03
CA ASP A 33 43.18 3.52 -31.39
C ASP A 33 41.80 3.65 -32.04
N SER A 34 40.80 3.95 -31.22
CA SER A 34 39.44 4.13 -31.68
C SER A 34 39.52 5.42 -32.46
N GLU A 35 39.50 5.30 -33.79
CA GLU A 35 39.43 6.44 -34.69
C GLU A 35 38.30 7.33 -34.18
N SER A 36 38.69 8.45 -33.60
CA SER A 36 37.79 9.39 -32.96
C SER A 36 36.87 9.89 -34.06
N PHE A 37 35.62 9.45 -34.04
CA PHE A 37 34.60 10.07 -34.85
C PHE A 37 34.57 11.56 -34.49
N PRO A 38 34.49 12.47 -35.46
CA PRO A 38 34.31 13.88 -35.19
C PRO A 38 32.96 14.05 -34.48
N VAL A 39 33.00 14.13 -33.15
CA VAL A 39 31.84 14.52 -32.37
C VAL A 39 31.70 16.03 -32.48
N ASP A 40 30.53 16.47 -32.93
CA ASP A 40 30.18 17.89 -32.94
C ASP A 40 29.95 18.32 -31.48
N ILE A 41 30.89 19.10 -30.94
CA ILE A 41 30.79 19.62 -29.58
C ILE A 41 29.82 20.79 -29.63
N VAL A 42 28.55 20.53 -29.34
CA VAL A 42 27.57 21.60 -29.12
C VAL A 42 28.08 22.45 -27.95
N PRO A 43 28.26 23.77 -28.13
CA PRO A 43 28.71 24.65 -27.07
C PRO A 43 27.74 24.54 -25.87
N ILE A 44 28.25 24.12 -24.71
CA ILE A 44 27.47 24.01 -23.47
C ILE A 44 26.83 25.35 -23.08
N GLU A 45 27.41 26.45 -23.54
CA GLU A 45 26.88 27.80 -23.44
C GLU A 45 25.48 27.86 -24.05
N SER A 46 25.26 27.24 -25.21
CA SER A 46 23.94 27.19 -25.88
C SER A 46 22.89 26.45 -25.05
N LEU A 47 23.31 25.41 -24.29
CA LEU A 47 22.46 24.66 -23.38
C LEU A 47 22.10 25.47 -22.12
N THR A 48 23.06 26.22 -21.58
CA THR A 48 22.86 27.05 -20.38
C THR A 48 22.13 28.38 -20.66
N GLN A 49 22.26 28.92 -21.87
CA GLN A 49 21.64 30.18 -22.28
C GLN A 49 20.10 30.10 -22.23
N ILE A 50 19.53 28.93 -22.57
CA ILE A 50 18.08 28.68 -22.51
C ILE A 50 17.55 28.83 -21.08
N GLN A 51 18.35 28.51 -20.05
CA GLN A 51 17.94 28.62 -18.66
C GLN A 51 18.24 29.99 -18.03
N GLN A 52 19.27 30.69 -18.49
CA GLN A 52 19.70 31.95 -17.88
C GLN A 52 19.00 33.19 -18.46
N GLY A 53 18.42 33.09 -19.65
CA GLY A 53 17.75 34.22 -20.32
C GLY A 53 18.72 35.32 -20.77
N GLU A 54 18.21 36.29 -21.51
CA GLU A 54 19.02 37.41 -22.04
C GLU A 54 19.09 38.56 -21.01
N LYS A 55 20.32 38.97 -20.63
CA LYS A 55 20.56 40.04 -19.64
C LYS A 55 20.08 41.42 -20.11
N THR A 56 19.94 41.61 -21.42
CA THR A 56 19.53 42.84 -22.10
C THR A 56 18.08 42.80 -22.58
N ALA A 57 17.30 41.79 -22.17
CA ALA A 57 15.92 41.64 -22.59
C ALA A 57 15.06 42.88 -22.21
N PRO A 58 14.08 43.26 -23.05
CA PRO A 58 13.16 44.35 -22.73
C PRO A 58 12.40 44.05 -21.44
N MET A 59 12.20 45.08 -20.62
CA MET A 59 11.43 44.95 -19.37
C MET A 59 10.00 44.52 -19.70
N LYS A 60 9.64 43.32 -19.26
CA LYS A 60 8.29 42.78 -19.43
C LYS A 60 7.39 43.36 -18.36
N GLU A 61 6.17 43.79 -18.72
CA GLU A 61 5.21 44.39 -17.76
C GLU A 61 4.84 43.46 -16.60
N LYS A 62 5.00 42.15 -16.80
CA LYS A 62 4.84 41.13 -15.77
C LYS A 62 6.21 40.58 -15.40
N SER A 63 6.60 40.79 -14.14
CA SER A 63 7.83 40.24 -13.58
C SER A 63 7.89 38.72 -13.76
N ALA A 64 9.09 38.19 -13.97
CA ALA A 64 9.32 36.76 -13.88
C ALA A 64 8.88 36.25 -12.49
N PRO A 65 8.43 34.99 -12.37
CA PRO A 65 8.17 34.38 -11.07
C PRO A 65 9.38 34.57 -10.16
N VAL A 66 9.14 35.01 -8.92
CA VAL A 66 10.21 35.20 -7.93
C VAL A 66 10.90 33.84 -7.72
N PRO A 67 12.25 33.76 -7.77
CA PRO A 67 12.97 32.53 -7.51
C PRO A 67 12.56 31.94 -6.15
N THR A 68 12.25 30.65 -6.13
CA THR A 68 11.91 29.93 -4.90
C THR A 68 13.12 29.89 -3.97
N THR A 69 12.91 30.14 -2.69
CA THR A 69 13.94 29.99 -1.67
C THR A 69 14.16 28.51 -1.35
N LYS A 70 15.42 28.12 -1.12
CA LYS A 70 15.72 26.75 -0.70
C LYS A 70 15.11 26.51 0.69
N PRO A 71 14.38 25.40 0.91
CA PRO A 71 13.91 25.03 2.25
C PRO A 71 15.08 24.91 3.23
N GLN A 72 14.87 25.35 4.47
CA GLN A 72 15.86 25.18 5.53
C GLN A 72 15.97 23.70 5.89
N THR A 73 17.20 23.18 5.98
CA THR A 73 17.45 21.81 6.43
C THR A 73 17.83 21.83 7.91
N VAL A 74 17.07 21.11 8.73
CA VAL A 74 17.38 20.94 10.17
C VAL A 74 18.35 19.75 10.31
N PRO A 75 19.54 19.92 10.93
CA PRO A 75 20.60 18.89 10.94
C PRO A 75 20.22 17.53 11.56
N ASN A 76 19.22 17.50 12.45
CA ASN A 76 18.80 16.30 13.17
C ASN A 76 17.31 15.97 12.92
N ALA A 77 16.75 16.39 11.78
CA ALA A 77 15.38 16.04 11.44
C ALA A 77 15.25 14.54 11.20
N GLU A 78 14.35 13.89 11.94
CA GLU A 78 13.98 12.49 11.72
C GLU A 78 12.78 12.37 10.77
N ASN A 79 11.87 13.35 10.74
CA ASN A 79 10.68 13.33 9.89
C ASN A 79 10.71 14.45 8.83
N PHE A 80 9.95 14.24 7.75
CA PHE A 80 9.76 15.23 6.69
C PHE A 80 8.48 16.05 6.94
N GLY A 81 8.52 17.34 6.61
CA GLY A 81 7.39 18.25 6.69
C GLY A 81 7.79 19.64 7.21
N ASP A 82 6.82 20.54 7.30
CA ASP A 82 7.02 21.93 7.74
C ASP A 82 6.81 22.10 9.26
N GLN A 83 7.00 21.02 10.04
CA GLN A 83 6.83 21.08 11.49
C GLN A 83 8.13 21.51 12.17
N ASP A 84 8.02 22.41 13.15
CA ASP A 84 9.18 22.90 13.92
C ASP A 84 9.80 21.83 14.82
N ILE A 85 9.03 20.80 15.19
CA ILE A 85 9.45 19.70 16.08
C ILE A 85 9.09 18.34 15.49
N ASP A 86 9.99 17.37 15.66
CA ASP A 86 9.77 15.98 15.27
C ASP A 86 8.85 15.27 16.27
N THR A 87 7.67 14.86 15.81
CA THR A 87 6.74 14.04 16.59
C THR A 87 6.83 12.58 16.16
N LYS A 88 6.79 11.65 17.11
CA LYS A 88 6.83 10.19 16.82
C LYS A 88 5.53 9.65 16.23
N THR A 89 4.43 10.39 16.39
CA THR A 89 3.10 9.99 15.96
C THR A 89 2.51 11.09 15.11
N PRO A 90 1.94 10.78 13.92
CA PRO A 90 1.30 11.80 13.10
C PRO A 90 0.12 12.45 13.86
N PRO A 91 -0.11 13.76 13.66
CA PRO A 91 -1.25 14.44 14.26
C PRO A 91 -2.55 13.78 13.78
N LYS A 92 -3.46 13.50 14.71
CA LYS A 92 -4.78 12.97 14.37
C LYS A 92 -5.61 14.11 13.76
N PRO A 93 -6.20 13.92 12.56
CA PRO A 93 -7.12 14.91 12.01
C PRO A 93 -8.27 15.18 12.97
N ASP A 94 -8.70 16.43 13.06
CA ASP A 94 -9.86 16.80 13.86
C ASP A 94 -11.08 15.98 13.42
N PRO A 95 -11.90 15.51 14.38
CA PRO A 95 -13.10 14.76 14.06
C PRO A 95 -14.00 15.62 13.17
N LYS A 96 -14.29 15.08 11.98
CA LYS A 96 -15.24 15.68 11.04
C LYS A 96 -16.54 15.99 11.79
N ALA A 97 -17.07 17.20 11.59
CA ALA A 97 -18.32 17.61 12.21
C ALA A 97 -19.38 16.53 11.99
N LYS A 98 -20.00 16.06 13.07
CA LYS A 98 -21.04 15.03 12.98
C LYS A 98 -22.18 15.58 12.12
N PRO A 99 -22.68 14.81 11.15
CA PRO A 99 -23.91 15.19 10.45
C PRO A 99 -24.99 15.48 11.49
N ILE A 100 -25.55 16.68 11.41
CA ILE A 100 -26.78 17.01 12.13
C ILE A 100 -27.89 16.16 11.51
N GLU A 101 -28.55 15.33 12.32
CA GLU A 101 -29.78 14.67 11.90
C GLU A 101 -30.82 15.76 11.66
N ALA A 102 -31.11 16.03 10.38
CA ALA A 102 -32.29 16.77 10.03
C ALA A 102 -33.49 16.00 10.59
N ALA A 103 -34.33 16.68 11.38
CA ALA A 103 -35.53 16.09 11.94
C ALA A 103 -36.37 15.46 10.81
N GLU A 104 -36.71 14.16 10.95
CA GLU A 104 -37.63 13.49 10.04
C GLU A 104 -38.95 14.27 9.97
N GLU A 105 -39.43 14.56 8.76
CA GLU A 105 -40.79 15.06 8.56
C GLU A 105 -41.78 14.04 9.16
N PRO A 106 -42.82 14.51 9.88
CA PRO A 106 -43.77 13.62 10.53
C PRO A 106 -44.47 12.75 9.49
N LYS A 107 -44.37 11.43 9.67
CA LYS A 107 -44.99 10.44 8.77
C LYS A 107 -46.50 10.67 8.69
N ALA A 108 -47.02 10.63 7.46
CA ALA A 108 -48.45 10.74 7.18
C ALA A 108 -49.23 9.68 7.98
N GLN A 109 -50.33 10.09 8.60
CA GLN A 109 -51.18 9.19 9.39
C GLN A 109 -51.84 8.13 8.48
N PRO A 110 -51.92 6.86 8.90
CA PRO A 110 -52.54 5.81 8.11
C PRO A 110 -54.06 5.96 8.07
N GLU A 111 -54.65 5.73 6.89
CA GLU A 111 -56.10 5.70 6.71
C GLU A 111 -56.76 4.54 7.50
N PRO A 112 -58.00 4.70 8.01
CA PRO A 112 -58.66 3.68 8.80
C PRO A 112 -58.97 2.41 7.99
N VAL A 113 -58.50 1.26 8.47
CA VAL A 113 -58.72 -0.04 7.83
C VAL A 113 -60.16 -0.52 8.07
N LYS A 114 -60.87 -0.84 6.99
CA LYS A 114 -62.24 -1.41 7.02
C LYS A 114 -62.22 -2.84 7.60
N LYS A 115 -63.31 -3.18 8.31
CA LYS A 115 -63.49 -4.41 9.11
C LYS A 115 -63.45 -5.69 8.25
N PRO A 116 -62.89 -6.82 8.74
CA PRO A 116 -62.74 -8.05 7.96
C PRO A 116 -64.07 -8.78 7.70
N GLU A 117 -64.24 -9.32 6.50
CA GLU A 117 -65.27 -10.33 6.19
C GLU A 117 -64.77 -11.74 6.54
N PRO A 118 -65.61 -12.62 7.14
CA PRO A 118 -65.21 -13.95 7.56
C PRO A 118 -65.37 -14.97 6.42
N LYS A 119 -64.49 -15.96 6.33
CA LYS A 119 -64.68 -17.11 5.43
C LYS A 119 -64.27 -18.44 6.08
N PRO A 120 -65.03 -19.54 5.85
CA PRO A 120 -65.31 -20.59 6.84
C PRO A 120 -64.39 -21.82 6.82
N GLU A 121 -64.45 -22.57 7.92
CA GLU A 121 -63.85 -23.90 8.20
C GLU A 121 -64.50 -25.07 7.41
N PRO A 122 -64.13 -26.35 7.63
CA PRO A 122 -62.83 -27.02 7.42
C PRO A 122 -63.02 -28.33 6.60
N LYS A 123 -61.96 -29.13 6.38
CA LYS A 123 -62.12 -30.59 6.18
C LYS A 123 -61.03 -31.38 6.91
N PRO A 124 -61.36 -32.47 7.64
CA PRO A 124 -60.42 -33.13 8.56
C PRO A 124 -59.45 -34.10 7.86
N GLU A 125 -58.23 -34.21 8.40
CA GLU A 125 -57.22 -35.22 8.03
C GLU A 125 -57.48 -36.59 8.72
N PRO A 126 -57.17 -37.72 8.07
CA PRO A 126 -57.38 -39.06 8.63
C PRO A 126 -56.27 -39.52 9.59
N LYS A 127 -56.67 -40.36 10.57
CA LYS A 127 -55.89 -40.91 11.70
C LYS A 127 -55.00 -42.10 11.28
N PRO A 128 -53.82 -42.33 11.91
CA PRO A 128 -52.82 -43.33 11.47
C PRO A 128 -53.15 -44.80 11.82
N GLU A 129 -52.62 -45.73 11.01
CA GLU A 129 -52.74 -47.19 11.13
C GLU A 129 -51.90 -47.80 12.29
N PRO A 130 -52.42 -48.83 13.01
CA PRO A 130 -51.67 -49.58 14.02
C PRO A 130 -50.96 -50.82 13.46
N LYS A 131 -49.77 -51.13 14.00
CA LYS A 131 -48.96 -52.34 13.70
C LYS A 131 -49.64 -53.64 14.17
N PRO A 132 -49.42 -54.79 13.48
CA PRO A 132 -50.02 -56.07 13.82
C PRO A 132 -49.22 -56.86 14.87
N THR A 133 -49.91 -57.62 15.71
CA THR A 133 -49.38 -58.78 16.46
C THR A 133 -50.15 -60.05 16.10
N PRO A 134 -49.47 -61.22 16.01
CA PRO A 134 -50.04 -62.47 15.53
C PRO A 134 -50.79 -63.30 16.60
N VAL A 135 -51.96 -63.80 16.19
CA VAL A 135 -52.67 -65.11 16.36
C VAL A 135 -52.59 -65.98 17.65
N PRO A 136 -53.62 -66.83 17.89
CA PRO A 136 -54.20 -67.12 19.21
C PRO A 136 -54.05 -68.58 19.69
N ALA A 137 -54.45 -68.83 20.94
CA ALA A 137 -55.05 -70.08 21.43
C ALA A 137 -55.78 -69.75 22.76
N THR A 138 -57.10 -69.93 22.91
CA THR A 138 -57.78 -71.21 23.25
C THR A 138 -57.34 -71.64 24.67
N GLU A 139 -58.13 -71.84 25.72
CA GLU A 139 -59.50 -72.34 25.97
C GLU A 139 -59.76 -72.05 27.47
N VAL A 140 -60.88 -71.47 27.92
CA VAL A 140 -62.15 -72.12 28.33
C VAL A 140 -61.99 -73.45 29.09
N GLN A 141 -62.45 -73.45 30.35
CA GLN A 141 -63.05 -74.54 31.16
C GLN A 141 -62.63 -74.35 32.63
N THR A 142 -63.45 -74.43 33.67
CA THR A 142 -64.90 -74.57 33.90
C THR A 142 -65.13 -74.14 35.36
#